data_AF-A0A150FWG9-F1
#
_entry.id   AF-A0A150FWG9-F1
#
_cell.length_a   1.000
_cell.length_b   1.000
_cell.length_c   1.000
_cell.angle_alpha   90.00
_cell.angle_beta   90.00
_cell.angle_gamma   90.00
#
_symmetry.space_group_name_H-M   'P 1'
#
loop_
_entity.id
_entity.type
_entity.pdbx_description
1 polymer ?
#
loop_
_entity_poly.entity_id
_entity_poly.type
_entity_poly.pdbx_seq_one_letter_code
_entity_poly.pdbx_strand_id
1 'polypeptide(L)'
;MLAGDAAAACRVAFLEEGWLVVDPFSVKARPLLLGAPCSVCTRPVCTADTCSTFYAKRFCVHCAREHIAAFPPPVIKASPKVFGTAPGHAAGPAGSGQPRAAG
;
A
#
# COMPACT_ATOMS: atom_id res chain seq x y z
N MET A 1 -6.72 41.52 16.10
CA MET A 1 -6.75 40.59 17.25
C MET A 1 -7.77 39.52 16.89
N LEU A 2 -7.46 38.27 16.60
CA LEU A 2 -6.37 37.41 17.04
C LEU A 2 -5.84 36.62 15.85
N ALA A 3 -4.53 36.66 15.63
CA ALA A 3 -3.85 35.56 14.95
C ALA A 3 -3.95 34.37 15.91
N GLY A 4 -4.92 33.49 15.66
CA GLY A 4 -5.02 32.24 16.39
C GLY A 4 -3.84 31.37 15.97
N ASP A 5 -2.94 31.09 16.91
CA ASP A 5 -1.78 30.22 16.75
C ASP A 5 -2.15 28.98 15.94
N ALA A 6 -1.75 28.98 14.66
CA ALA A 6 -1.65 27.77 13.88
C ALA A 6 -0.51 26.96 14.50
N ALA A 7 -0.83 26.21 15.56
CA ALA A 7 0.01 25.16 16.10
C ALA A 7 0.67 24.46 14.92
N ALA A 8 2.00 24.52 14.85
CA ALA A 8 2.78 24.11 13.69
C ALA A 8 2.20 22.79 13.13
N ALA A 9 1.46 22.90 12.03
CA ALA A 9 0.71 21.76 11.53
C ALA A 9 1.75 20.73 11.09
N CYS A 10 1.81 19.60 11.80
CA CYS A 10 2.66 18.49 11.43
C CYS A 10 2.17 17.97 10.08
N ARG A 11 2.86 18.39 9.01
CA ARG A 11 2.57 17.93 7.65
C ARG A 11 3.15 16.54 7.50
N VAL A 12 2.26 15.55 7.45
CA VAL A 12 2.61 14.17 7.08
C VAL A 12 2.56 14.06 5.57
N ALA A 13 3.67 13.63 4.96
CA ALA A 13 3.75 13.31 3.54
C ALA A 13 4.01 11.80 3.39
N PHE A 14 3.25 11.15 2.52
CA PHE A 14 3.49 9.76 2.14
C PHE A 14 4.50 9.71 0.99
N LEU A 15 5.35 8.68 0.98
CA LEU A 15 6.36 8.47 -0.07
C LEU A 15 5.79 7.83 -1.33
N GLU A 16 4.49 7.52 -1.35
CA GLU A 16 3.77 6.90 -2.46
C GLU A 16 2.39 7.53 -2.63
N GLU A 17 1.88 7.46 -3.86
CA GLU A 17 0.45 7.67 -4.10
C GLU A 17 -0.34 6.51 -3.52
N GLY A 18 -1.45 6.79 -2.84
CA GLY A 18 -2.26 5.73 -2.26
C GLY A 18 -3.61 6.19 -1.77
N TRP A 19 -4.41 5.22 -1.35
CA TRP A 19 -5.76 5.46 -0.84
C TRP A 19 -5.70 5.74 0.66
N LEU A 20 -6.17 6.92 1.03
CA LEU A 20 -6.16 7.43 2.40
C LEU A 20 -7.57 7.55 2.94
N VAL A 21 -7.73 7.26 4.22
CA VAL A 21 -8.93 7.59 5.00
C VAL A 21 -8.52 8.30 6.29
N VAL A 22 -9.47 8.95 6.96
CA VAL A 22 -9.26 9.34 8.35
C VAL A 22 -9.30 8.08 9.19
N ASP A 23 -8.29 7.87 10.03
CA ASP A 23 -8.22 6.73 10.93
C ASP A 23 -9.45 6.71 11.86
N PRO A 24 -10.33 5.69 11.75
CA PRO A 24 -11.56 5.62 12.53
C PRO A 24 -11.30 5.34 14.02
N PHE A 25 -10.08 4.91 14.39
CA PHE A 25 -9.71 4.58 15.76
C PHE A 25 -8.89 5.70 16.43
N SER A 26 -8.51 6.74 15.69
CA SER A 26 -7.71 7.83 16.25
C SER A 26 -8.58 8.89 16.92
N VAL A 27 -8.20 9.30 18.13
CA VAL A 27 -8.88 10.39 18.88
C VAL A 27 -8.75 11.74 18.15
N LYS A 28 -7.67 11.93 17.38
CA LYS A 28 -7.44 13.11 16.53
C LYS A 28 -7.44 12.66 15.08
N ALA A 29 -7.98 13.47 14.16
CA ALA A 29 -7.95 13.16 12.74
C ALA A 29 -6.51 12.92 12.26
N ARG A 30 -6.20 11.68 11.89
CA ARG A 30 -4.92 11.25 11.33
C ARG A 30 -5.15 10.48 10.04
N PRO A 31 -4.28 10.63 9.03
CA PRO A 31 -4.40 9.85 7.81
C PRO A 31 -3.99 8.39 8.05
N LEU A 32 -4.79 7.46 7.53
CA LEU A 32 -4.49 6.03 7.46
C LEU A 32 -4.35 5.61 6.00
N LEU A 33 -3.19 5.05 5.64
CA LEU A 33 -2.94 4.51 4.31
C LEU A 33 -3.49 3.08 4.21
N LEU A 34 -4.50 2.89 3.37
CA LEU A 34 -5.14 1.60 3.14
C LEU A 34 -4.40 0.75 2.11
N GLY A 35 -3.81 1.39 1.11
CA GLY A 35 -3.14 0.71 0.00
C GLY A 35 -2.65 1.66 -1.08
N ALA A 36 -2.05 1.09 -2.12
CA ALA A 36 -1.61 1.81 -3.32
C ALA A 36 -1.61 0.87 -4.54
N PRO A 37 -1.58 1.39 -5.78
CA PRO A 37 -1.42 0.55 -6.97
C PRO A 37 -0.06 -0.14 -6.96
N CYS A 38 -0.02 -1.41 -7.37
CA CYS A 38 1.23 -2.11 -7.63
C CYS A 38 2.01 -1.39 -8.73
N SER A 39 3.28 -1.09 -8.51
CA SER A 39 4.10 -0.32 -9.46
C SER A 39 4.53 -1.09 -10.71
N VAL A 40 4.22 -2.38 -10.79
CA VAL A 40 4.47 -3.23 -11.97
C VAL A 40 3.18 -3.51 -12.72
N CYS A 41 2.16 -4.03 -12.03
CA CYS A 41 0.92 -4.49 -12.68
C CYS A 41 -0.30 -3.60 -12.42
N THR A 42 -0.12 -2.45 -11.76
CA THR A 42 -1.15 -1.44 -11.42
C THR A 42 -2.36 -1.94 -10.61
N ARG A 43 -2.40 -3.23 -10.24
CA ARG A 43 -3.47 -3.80 -9.41
C ARG A 43 -3.54 -3.09 -8.05
N PRO A 44 -4.74 -2.74 -7.56
CA PRO A 44 -4.90 -2.21 -6.22
C PRO A 44 -4.51 -3.26 -5.17
N VAL A 45 -3.66 -2.88 -4.23
CA VAL A 45 -3.21 -3.74 -3.14
C VAL A 45 -3.23 -2.99 -1.81
N CYS A 46 -3.58 -3.69 -0.73
CA CYS A 46 -3.60 -3.10 0.61
C CYS A 46 -2.22 -3.11 1.28
N THR A 47 -2.08 -2.39 2.39
CA THR A 47 -0.83 -2.27 3.16
C THR A 47 -0.46 -3.51 3.98
N ALA A 48 -1.32 -4.54 4.02
CA ALA A 48 -1.04 -5.78 4.73
C ALA A 48 0.19 -6.51 4.15
N ASP A 49 1.01 -7.07 5.04
CA ASP A 49 2.26 -7.79 4.71
C ASP A 49 2.05 -9.14 4.00
N THR A 50 0.81 -9.57 3.85
CA THR A 50 0.40 -10.70 3.00
C THR A 50 -0.05 -10.26 1.60
N CYS A 51 -0.28 -8.95 1.38
CA CYS A 51 -0.79 -8.40 0.13
C CYS A 51 0.28 -7.69 -0.69
N SER A 52 1.11 -6.86 -0.03
CA SER A 52 2.13 -6.05 -0.70
C SER A 52 3.33 -5.72 0.18
N THR A 53 4.40 -5.21 -0.44
CA THR A 53 5.55 -4.61 0.25
C THR A 53 5.85 -3.23 -0.32
N PHE A 54 6.31 -2.31 0.53
CA PHE A 54 6.82 -1.00 0.13
C PHE A 54 8.33 -0.92 0.41
N TYR A 55 9.10 -0.47 -0.58
CA TYR A 55 10.52 -0.15 -0.42
C TYR A 55 10.81 1.25 -0.96
N ALA A 56 10.88 1.41 -2.29
CA ALA A 56 10.85 2.70 -2.97
C ALA A 56 9.48 2.98 -3.62
N LYS A 57 8.74 1.90 -3.86
CA LYS A 57 7.43 1.81 -4.49
C LYS A 57 6.69 0.62 -3.90
N ARG A 58 5.37 0.53 -4.12
CA ARG A 58 4.58 -0.63 -3.67
C ARG A 58 4.51 -1.71 -4.73
N PHE A 59 4.73 -2.95 -4.30
CA PHE A 59 4.67 -4.13 -5.14
C PHE A 59 3.69 -5.12 -4.51
N CYS A 60 2.76 -5.66 -5.31
CA CYS A 60 1.96 -6.80 -4.86
C CYS A 60 2.87 -8.00 -4.59
N VAL A 61 2.43 -8.92 -3.75
CA VAL A 61 3.22 -10.11 -3.37
C VAL A 61 3.74 -10.90 -4.59
N HIS A 62 2.95 -10.97 -5.67
CA HIS A 62 3.36 -11.66 -6.90
C HIS A 62 4.53 -10.95 -7.59
N CYS A 63 4.38 -9.65 -7.90
CA CYS A 63 5.45 -8.89 -8.55
C CYS A 63 6.69 -8.75 -7.67
N ALA A 64 6.53 -8.66 -6.35
CA ALA A 64 7.66 -8.63 -5.41
C ALA A 64 8.47 -9.92 -5.49
N ARG A 65 7.81 -11.08 -5.52
CA ARG A 65 8.47 -12.40 -5.64
C ARG A 65 9.11 -12.61 -7.01
N GLU A 66 8.42 -12.24 -8.08
CA GLU A 66 8.92 -12.33 -9.45
C GLU A 66 10.21 -11.51 -9.64
N HIS A 67 10.30 -10.36 -8.97
CA HIS A 67 11.46 -9.47 -9.02
C HIS A 67 12.33 -9.53 -7.76
N ILE A 68 12.32 -10.62 -6.99
CA ILE A 68 13.02 -10.72 -5.69
C ILE A 68 14.52 -10.37 -5.79
N ALA A 69 15.18 -10.72 -6.90
CA ALA A 69 16.59 -10.44 -7.12
C ALA A 69 16.92 -8.93 -7.23
N ALA A 70 15.93 -8.08 -7.48
CA ALA A 70 16.09 -6.62 -7.52
C ALA A 70 15.97 -5.96 -6.14
N PHE A 71 15.52 -6.68 -5.12
CA PHE A 71 15.38 -6.15 -3.76
C PHE A 71 16.69 -6.30 -2.98
N PRO A 72 17.11 -5.28 -2.22
CA PRO A 72 18.25 -5.41 -1.32
C PRO A 72 18.04 -6.53 -0.28
N PRO A 73 19.09 -7.30 0.10
CA PRO A 73 18.97 -8.37 1.08
C PRO A 73 18.31 -7.97 2.42
N PRO A 74 18.54 -6.76 2.98
CA PRO A 74 17.83 -6.33 4.18
C PRO A 74 16.31 -6.26 4.02
N VAL A 75 15.81 -5.84 2.84
CA VAL A 75 14.38 -5.73 2.54
C VAL A 75 13.75 -7.12 2.46
N ILE A 76 14.45 -8.06 1.80
CA ILE A 76 14.02 -9.46 1.70
C ILE A 76 13.89 -10.07 3.10
N LYS A 77 14.91 -9.89 3.95
CA LYS A 77 14.94 -10.40 5.32
C LYS A 77 13.85 -9.79 6.21
N ALA A 78 13.54 -8.49 6.02
CA ALA A 78 12.55 -7.78 6.81
C ALA A 78 11.09 -8.09 6.43
N SER A 79 10.85 -8.67 5.25
CA SER A 79 9.50 -8.97 4.73
C SER A 79 9.26 -10.47 4.50
N PRO A 80 9.38 -11.33 5.54
CA PRO A 80 9.32 -12.78 5.39
C PRO A 80 7.96 -13.29 4.90
N LYS A 81 6.85 -12.58 5.13
CA LYS A 81 5.53 -12.97 4.59
C LYS A 81 5.41 -12.73 3.08
N VAL A 82 6.19 -11.78 2.55
CA VAL A 82 6.25 -11.49 1.11
C VAL A 82 7.27 -12.38 0.42
N PHE A 83 8.48 -12.52 0.98
CA PHE A 83 9.59 -13.22 0.32
C PHE A 83 9.88 -14.63 0.85
N GLY A 84 9.24 -15.04 1.95
CA GLY A 84 9.34 -16.41 2.44
C GLY A 84 8.64 -17.40 1.53
N THR A 85 9.10 -18.64 1.57
CA THR A 85 8.46 -19.77 0.89
C THR A 85 7.12 -20.08 1.55
N ALA A 86 6.03 -19.78 0.86
CA ALA A 86 4.70 -20.30 1.16
C ALA A 86 4.10 -20.90 -0.15
N PRO A 87 3.36 -22.02 -0.05
CA PRO A 87 2.96 -22.83 -1.20
C PRO A 87 2.09 -22.04 -2.18
N GLY A 88 2.20 -22.40 -3.46
CA GLY A 88 1.65 -21.65 -4.58
C GLY A 88 0.12 -21.48 -4.60
N HIS A 89 -0.28 -20.36 -5.20
CA HIS A 89 -1.61 -19.96 -5.69
C HIS A 89 -2.72 -19.74 -4.64
N ALA A 90 -3.60 -18.74 -4.78
CA ALA A 90 -4.21 -18.23 -6.01
C ALA A 90 -4.05 -16.72 -6.23
N ALA A 91 -3.77 -16.36 -7.48
CA ALA A 91 -4.16 -15.06 -7.99
C ALA A 91 -5.67 -14.90 -7.75
N GLY A 92 -6.05 -13.92 -6.92
CA GLY A 92 -7.45 -13.50 -6.86
C GLY A 92 -7.94 -13.14 -8.26
N PRO A 93 -9.21 -13.42 -8.60
CA PRO A 93 -9.72 -13.16 -9.93
C PRO A 93 -9.48 -11.70 -10.27
N ALA A 94 -8.98 -11.44 -11.49
CA ALA A 94 -9.04 -10.12 -12.07
C ALA A 94 -10.49 -9.65 -11.96
N GLY A 95 -10.75 -8.57 -11.22
CA GLY A 95 -12.08 -8.03 -11.05
C GLY A 95 -12.70 -7.86 -12.43
N SER A 96 -13.76 -8.60 -12.71
CA SER A 96 -14.60 -8.39 -13.87
C SER A 96 -15.14 -6.97 -13.76
N GLY A 97 -14.59 -6.05 -14.56
CA GLY A 97 -15.17 -4.74 -14.73
C GLY A 97 -16.58 -4.91 -15.26
N GLN A 98 -17.58 -4.75 -14.40
CA GLN A 98 -18.95 -4.57 -14.85
C GLN A 98 -19.05 -3.18 -15.51
N PRO A 99 -19.52 -3.08 -16.76
CA PRO A 99 -19.79 -1.78 -17.34
C PRO A 99 -20.89 -1.11 -16.51
N ARG A 100 -20.67 0.16 -16.10
CA ARG A 100 -21.71 0.97 -15.49
C ARG A 100 -22.82 1.13 -16.52
N ALA A 101 -24.04 0.70 -16.19
CA ALA A 101 -25.21 1.06 -16.97
C ALA A 101 -25.32 2.59 -16.99
N ALA A 102 -25.34 3.17 -18.18
CA ALA A 102 -25.77 4.54 -18.37
C ALA A 102 -27.29 4.58 -18.16
N GLY A 103 -27.72 5.32 -17.16
CA GLY A 103 -29.11 5.71 -16.90
C GLY A 103 -29.16 7.21 -16.71
#